data_AF-A0A1S1UDF0-F1
#
_entry.id   AF-A0A1S1UDF0-F1
#
_cell.length_a   1.000
_cell.length_b   1.000
_cell.length_c   1.000
_cell.angle_alpha   90.00
_cell.angle_beta   90.00
_cell.angle_gamma   90.00
#
_symmetry.space_group_name_H-M   'P 1'
#
loop_
_entity.id
_entity.type
_entity.pdbx_description
1 polymer ?
#
loop_
_entity_poly.entity_id
_entity_poly.type
_entity_poly.pdbx_seq_one_letter_code
_entity_poly.pdbx_strand_id
1 'polypeptide(L)'
;MRVLSYPADQPPTDGDALPILAPVREWTRAGTLYQRWDINFDAPQYLFQVDCLYAGTERYLRMALPGVKQCVAAVTQRTKTVSFQCK
;
A
#
# COMPACT_ATOMS: atom_id res chain seq x y z
N MET A 1 2.89 6.36 2.28
CA MET A 1 1.84 5.35 2.06
C MET A 1 2.43 3.99 2.40
N ARG A 2 1.62 3.08 2.95
CA ARG A 2 2.04 1.73 3.36
C ARG A 2 1.02 0.74 2.84
N VAL A 3 1.48 -0.35 2.23
CA VAL A 3 0.63 -1.48 1.87
C VAL A 3 0.72 -2.51 2.99
N LEU A 4 -0.41 -3.03 3.43
CA LEU A 4 -0.55 -3.86 4.62
C LEU A 4 -1.30 -5.16 4.27
N SER A 5 -1.03 -6.23 5.01
CA SER A 5 -1.79 -7.48 4.89
C SER A 5 -1.93 -8.22 6.21
N TYR A 6 -3.00 -8.99 6.35
CA TYR A 6 -3.23 -9.91 7.48
C TYR A 6 -4.04 -11.13 7.04
N PRO A 7 -3.96 -12.27 7.75
CA PRO A 7 -4.78 -13.44 7.47
C PRO A 7 -6.27 -13.13 7.65
N ALA A 8 -7.12 -13.57 6.73
CA ALA A 8 -8.56 -13.27 6.72
C ALA A 8 -9.30 -13.84 7.94
N ASP A 9 -8.81 -14.96 8.49
CA ASP A 9 -9.33 -15.62 9.69
C ASP A 9 -8.80 -15.01 11.00
N GLN A 10 -7.81 -14.12 10.91
CA GLN A 10 -7.19 -13.45 12.05
C GLN A 10 -7.15 -11.93 11.80
N PRO A 11 -8.31 -11.25 11.84
CA PRO A 11 -8.35 -9.81 11.71
C PRO A 11 -7.54 -9.15 12.84
N PRO A 12 -6.84 -8.04 12.56
CA PRO A 12 -6.10 -7.31 13.58
C PRO A 12 -7.05 -6.78 14.65
N THR A 13 -6.59 -6.79 15.89
CA THR A 13 -7.26 -6.08 16.98
C THR A 13 -7.09 -4.57 16.77
N ASP A 14 -8.03 -3.78 17.27
CA ASP A 14 -7.92 -2.32 17.20
C ASP A 14 -6.62 -1.84 17.88
N GLY A 15 -5.74 -1.21 17.10
CA GLY A 15 -4.46 -0.69 17.55
C GLY A 15 -3.23 -1.52 17.16
N ASP A 16 -3.41 -2.73 16.63
CA ASP A 16 -2.28 -3.55 16.21
C ASP A 16 -1.61 -3.01 14.93
N ALA A 17 -0.28 -2.97 14.96
CA ALA A 17 0.52 -2.61 13.80
C ALA A 17 0.51 -3.77 12.79
N LEU A 18 -0.19 -3.57 11.68
CA LEU A 18 -0.18 -4.53 10.58
C LEU A 18 1.21 -4.61 9.92
N PRO A 19 1.63 -5.81 9.47
CA PRO A 19 2.84 -5.96 8.68
C PRO A 19 2.83 -5.06 7.44
N ILE A 20 3.91 -4.28 7.27
CA ILE A 20 4.10 -3.44 6.09
C ILE A 20 4.76 -4.30 5.00
N LEU A 21 4.07 -4.43 3.87
CA LEU A 21 4.57 -5.13 2.71
C LEU A 21 5.58 -4.28 1.94
N ALA A 22 6.76 -4.86 1.68
CA ALA A 22 7.71 -4.29 0.75
C ALA A 22 7.19 -4.40 -0.70
N PRO A 23 7.52 -3.46 -1.58
CA PRO A 23 7.19 -3.59 -2.99
C PRO A 23 7.94 -4.77 -3.61
N VAL A 24 7.27 -5.52 -4.49
CA VAL A 24 7.88 -6.60 -5.27
C VAL A 24 8.82 -6.07 -6.35
N ARG A 25 8.63 -4.81 -6.74
CA ARG A 25 9.49 -4.12 -7.70
C ARG A 25 9.59 -2.63 -7.37
N GLU A 26 10.81 -2.12 -7.44
CA GLU A 26 11.11 -0.70 -7.29
C GLU A 26 12.00 -0.23 -8.45
N TRP A 27 11.71 0.93 -9.02
CA TRP A 27 12.54 1.52 -10.07
C TRP A 27 12.38 3.03 -10.15
N THR A 28 13.39 3.71 -10.69
CA THR A 28 13.36 5.17 -10.89
C THR A 28 13.30 5.50 -12.38
N ARG A 29 12.42 6.42 -12.76
CA ARG A 29 12.35 6.97 -14.13
C ARG A 29 12.07 8.46 -14.09
N ALA A 30 12.91 9.26 -14.76
CA ALA A 30 12.75 10.71 -14.86
C ALA A 30 12.54 11.42 -13.49
N GLY A 31 13.31 11.04 -12.47
CA GLY A 31 13.21 11.62 -11.12
C GLY A 31 11.96 11.21 -10.33
N THR A 32 11.19 10.24 -10.83
CA THR A 32 10.05 9.64 -10.12
C THR A 32 10.42 8.23 -9.69
N LEU A 33 10.26 7.94 -8.39
CA LEU A 33 10.39 6.60 -7.83
C LEU A 33 9.06 5.86 -8.01
N TYR A 34 9.11 4.70 -8.62
CA TYR A 34 7.97 3.82 -8.80
C TYR A 34 8.12 2.58 -7.93
N GLN A 35 7.06 2.20 -7.25
CA GLN A 35 6.99 1.00 -6.41
C GLN A 35 5.75 0.20 -6.80
N ARG A 36 5.89 -1.11 -6.96
CA ARG A 36 4.79 -2.03 -7.29
C ARG A 36 4.62 -3.07 -6.19
N TRP A 37 3.36 -3.34 -5.85
CA TRP A 37 2.94 -4.48 -5.05
C TRP A 37 1.99 -5.34 -5.88
N ASP A 38 2.22 -6.64 -5.82
CA ASP A 38 1.25 -7.62 -6.32
C ASP A 38 0.35 -7.97 -5.11
N ILE A 39 -0.96 -7.77 -5.26
CA ILE A 39 -1.96 -7.80 -4.18
C ILE A 39 -2.93 -8.93 -4.47
N ASN A 40 -3.36 -9.71 -3.47
CA ASN A 40 -4.29 -10.83 -3.66
C ASN A 40 -3.89 -11.86 -4.75
N PHE A 41 -2.68 -11.80 -5.31
CA PHE A 41 -2.23 -12.71 -6.34
C PHE A 41 -1.78 -13.98 -5.62
N ASP A 42 -2.59 -15.03 -5.73
CA ASP A 42 -2.37 -16.36 -5.15
C ASP A 42 -2.46 -16.47 -3.61
N ALA A 43 -3.05 -15.48 -2.93
CA ALA A 43 -3.18 -15.45 -1.48
C ALA A 43 -4.61 -15.15 -0.98
N PRO A 44 -5.62 -15.98 -1.33
CA PRO A 44 -7.03 -15.75 -0.96
C PRO A 44 -7.29 -15.74 0.55
N GLN A 45 -6.39 -16.33 1.33
CA GLN A 45 -6.42 -16.35 2.79
C GLN A 45 -5.91 -15.05 3.43
N TYR A 46 -5.48 -14.06 2.64
CA TYR A 46 -5.03 -12.76 3.14
C TYR A 46 -5.94 -11.63 2.67
N LEU A 47 -6.16 -10.67 3.56
CA LEU A 47 -6.79 -9.39 3.24
C LEU A 47 -5.73 -8.31 3.17
N PHE A 48 -5.91 -7.37 2.25
CA PHE A 48 -4.95 -6.30 1.99
C PHE A 48 -5.58 -4.93 2.22
N GLN A 49 -4.77 -4.03 2.76
CA GLN A 49 -5.16 -2.66 3.06
C GLN A 49 -4.04 -1.70 2.66
N VAL A 50 -4.39 -0.42 2.56
CA VAL A 50 -3.42 0.67 2.39
C VAL A 50 -3.63 1.73 3.45
N ASP A 51 -2.52 2.19 4.03
CA ASP A 51 -2.46 3.36 4.89
C ASP A 51 -1.89 4.56 4.11
N CYS A 52 -2.72 5.57 3.89
CA CYS A 52 -2.36 6.84 3.28
C CYS A 52 -2.18 7.91 4.36
N LEU A 53 -0.99 8.49 4.50
CA LEU A 53 -0.76 9.59 5.44
C LEU A 53 -1.58 10.81 4.98
N TYR A 54 -2.44 11.33 5.84
CA TYR A 54 -3.20 12.54 5.55
C TYR A 54 -2.27 13.76 5.67
N ALA A 55 -2.16 14.52 4.57
CA ALA A 55 -1.20 15.61 4.44
C ALA A 55 -1.34 16.62 5.58
N GLY A 56 -0.20 16.98 6.20
CA GLY A 56 -0.16 17.90 7.33
C GLY A 56 -0.54 17.29 8.68
N THR A 57 -0.70 15.98 8.78
CA THR A 57 -1.02 15.28 10.05
C THR A 57 -0.21 13.99 10.20
N GLU A 58 -0.22 13.39 11.39
CA GLU A 58 0.31 12.04 11.64
C GLU A 58 -0.77 10.94 11.44
N ARG A 59 -1.96 11.32 10.99
CA ARG A 59 -3.09 10.40 10.85
C ARG A 59 -3.02 9.65 9.53
N TYR A 60 -3.20 8.34 9.59
CA TYR A 60 -3.34 7.52 8.39
C TYR A 60 -4.83 7.30 8.08
N LEU A 61 -5.18 7.46 6.80
CA LEU A 61 -6.42 6.96 6.24
C LEU A 61 -6.18 5.52 5.78
N ARG A 62 -6.87 4.58 6.43
CA ARG A 62 -6.82 3.16 6.12
C ARG A 62 -7.95 2.77 5.17
N MET A 63 -7.62 2.11 4.07
CA MET A 63 -8.59 1.66 3.07
C MET A 63 -8.37 0.19 2.74
N ALA A 64 -9.45 -0.59 2.67
CA ALA A 64 -9.41 -1.97 2.21
C ALA A 64 -9.23 -2.03 0.69
N LEU A 65 -8.56 -3.08 0.20
CA LEU A 65 -8.30 -3.32 -1.22
C LEU A 65 -9.00 -4.59 -1.74
N PRO A 66 -10.34 -4.68 -1.70
CA PRO A 66 -11.06 -5.87 -2.15
C PRO A 66 -10.93 -6.04 -3.66
N GLY A 67 -10.58 -7.25 -4.11
CA GLY A 67 -10.51 -7.58 -5.55
C GLY A 67 -9.39 -6.89 -6.33
N VAL A 68 -8.53 -6.12 -5.67
CA VAL A 68 -7.34 -5.49 -6.27
C VAL A 68 -6.27 -6.55 -6.47
N LYS A 69 -5.66 -6.58 -7.66
CA LYS A 69 -4.56 -7.49 -8.01
C LYS A 69 -3.19 -6.84 -7.96
N GLN A 70 -3.15 -5.52 -8.12
CA GLN A 70 -1.90 -4.80 -8.22
C GLN A 70 -2.07 -3.36 -7.72
N CYS A 71 -1.08 -2.87 -6.99
CA CYS A 71 -0.95 -1.46 -6.68
C CYS A 71 0.40 -0.90 -7.15
N VAL A 72 0.41 0.34 -7.62
CA VAL A 72 1.60 1.08 -8.05
C VAL A 72 1.60 2.46 -7.40
N ALA A 73 2.71 2.80 -6.76
CA ALA A 73 3.01 4.16 -6.32
C ALA A 73 3.97 4.84 -7.30
N ALA A 74 3.75 6.12 -7.54
CA ALA A 74 4.68 7.01 -8.20
C ALA A 74 4.96 8.20 -7.28
N VAL A 75 6.18 8.29 -6.79
CA VAL A 75 6.66 9.33 -5.87
C VAL A 75 7.54 10.29 -6.64
N THR A 76 7.00 11.47 -6.96
CA THR A 76 7.75 12.53 -7.63
C THR A 76 8.46 13.35 -6.57
N GLN A 77 9.77 13.13 -6.40
CA GLN A 77 10.53 13.75 -5.30
C GLN A 77 10.53 15.29 -5.39
N ARG A 78 10.60 15.85 -6.61
CA ARG A 78 10.66 17.30 -6.84
C ARG A 78 9.42 18.04 -6.33
N THR A 79 8.24 17.49 -6.58
CA THR A 79 6.96 18.11 -6.20
C THR A 79 6.40 17.54 -4.90
N LYS A 80 7.09 16.54 -4.31
CA LYS A 80 6.62 15.74 -3.16
C LYS A 80 5.23 15.15 -3.39
N THR A 81 4.85 14.93 -4.66
CA THR A 81 3.56 14.36 -5.02
C THR A 81 3.67 12.84 -5.02
N VAL A 82 2.69 12.19 -4.40
CA VAL A 82 2.53 10.74 -4.45
C VAL A 82 1.25 10.44 -5.21
N SER A 83 1.36 9.72 -6.33
CA SER A 83 0.21 9.10 -6.99
C SER A 83 0.18 7.62 -6.62
N PHE A 84 -0.99 7.10 -6.29
CA PHE A 84 -1.17 5.70 -5.95
C PHE A 84 -2.36 5.15 -6.73
N GLN A 85 -2.15 4.06 -7.45
CA GLN A 85 -3.14 3.45 -8.32
C GLN A 85 -3.21 1.96 -8.04
N CYS A 86 -4.43 1.45 -7.85
CA CYS A 86 -4.70 0.03 -7.62
C CYS A 86 -5.71 -0.46 -8.66
N LYS A 87 -5.50 -1.66 -9.19
CA LYS A 87 -6.35 -2.31 -10.20
C LYS A 87 -6.48 -3.81 -9.96
#